data_AF-A0A3D5GJM1-F1
#
_entry.id   AF-A0A3D5GJM1-F1
#
_cell.length_a   1.000
_cell.length_b   1.000
_cell.length_c   1.000
_cell.angle_alpha   90.00
_cell.angle_beta   90.00
_cell.angle_gamma   90.00
#
_symmetry.space_group_name_H-M   'P 1'
#
loop_
_entity.id
_entity.type
_entity.pdbx_description
1 polymer ?
#
loop_
_entity_poly.entity_id
_entity_poly.type
_entity_poly.pdbx_seq_one_letter_code
_entity_poly.pdbx_strand_id
1 'polypeptide(L)'
;CDDCQEVCPVGRAERVEDGIEDPAADVEAIAVLEAADDELMERFGRWYVAERDPRYLRRNALVALGNTGSAADPSTVRMLNNYLSHHDSLLRAHAVWAASRLGRSDLLVDHPDRGPRGDLEVAEELRLSDVRVGP
;
A
#
# COMPACT_ATOMS: atom_id res chain seq x y z
N CYS A 1 -12.68 0.29 7.50
CA CYS A 1 -13.47 -0.60 6.63
C CYS A 1 -14.80 -0.70 7.31
N ASP A 2 -15.77 -0.02 6.73
CA ASP A 2 -17.07 0.20 7.31
C ASP A 2 -18.16 -0.47 6.46
N ASP A 3 -17.76 -1.36 5.54
CA ASP A 3 -18.63 -2.07 4.60
C ASP A 3 -19.80 -2.78 5.32
N CYS A 4 -19.54 -3.40 6.47
CA CYS A 4 -20.58 -4.05 7.27
C CYS A 4 -21.53 -3.04 7.94
N GLN A 5 -21.05 -1.83 8.26
CA GLN A 5 -21.88 -0.77 8.80
C GLN A 5 -22.72 -0.13 7.70
N GLU A 6 -22.16 0.06 6.50
CA GLU A 6 -22.85 0.67 5.36
C GLU A 6 -24.09 -0.09 4.94
N VAL A 7 -23.99 -1.43 4.91
CA VAL A 7 -25.11 -2.32 4.57
C VAL A 7 -26.03 -2.63 5.75
N CYS A 8 -25.71 -2.15 6.96
CA CYS A 8 -26.47 -2.49 8.17
C CYS A 8 -27.87 -1.84 8.15
N PRO A 9 -28.97 -2.62 8.12
CA PRO A 9 -30.31 -2.06 8.09
C PRO A 9 -30.71 -1.37 9.41
N VAL A 10 -30.09 -1.75 10.54
CA VAL A 10 -30.39 -1.20 11.87
C VAL A 10 -29.59 0.07 12.14
N GLY A 11 -28.28 0.06 11.88
CA GLY A 11 -27.38 1.19 12.16
C GLY A 11 -27.48 2.35 11.17
N ARG A 12 -28.17 2.18 10.03
CA ARG A 12 -28.31 3.22 9.00
C ARG A 12 -29.10 4.44 9.48
N ALA A 13 -30.13 4.25 10.31
CA ALA A 13 -30.95 5.36 10.81
C ALA A 13 -30.25 6.18 11.90
N GLU A 14 -29.25 5.60 12.57
CA GLU A 14 -28.45 6.24 13.63
C GLU A 14 -27.18 6.93 13.11
N ARG A 15 -26.82 6.70 11.84
CA ARG A 15 -25.81 7.50 11.14
C ARG A 15 -26.40 8.89 10.92
N VAL A 16 -26.22 9.76 11.92
CA VAL A 16 -26.32 11.19 11.73
C VAL A 16 -25.27 11.52 10.67
N GLU A 17 -25.67 12.11 9.56
CA GLU A 17 -24.74 12.85 8.71
C GLU A 17 -24.21 14.00 9.58
N ASP A 18 -23.20 13.72 10.41
CA ASP A 18 -22.32 14.77 10.91
C ASP A 18 -21.75 15.35 9.63
N GLY A 19 -22.31 16.47 9.15
CA GLY A 19 -22.00 17.12 7.88
C GLY A 19 -20.57 17.69 7.82
N ILE A 20 -19.63 17.01 8.45
CA ILE A 20 -18.20 17.23 8.46
C ILE A 20 -17.61 16.20 7.51
N GLU A 21 -17.75 16.44 6.21
CA GLU A 21 -16.81 15.87 5.24
C GLU A 21 -15.46 16.55 5.52
N ASP A 22 -14.51 15.82 6.08
CA ASP A 22 -13.13 16.29 6.19
C ASP A 22 -12.46 16.06 4.83
N PRO A 23 -12.19 17.11 4.02
CA PRO A 23 -11.60 16.94 2.70
C PRO A 23 -10.17 16.39 2.76
N ALA A 24 -9.55 16.38 3.95
CA ALA A 24 -8.25 15.77 4.17
C ALA A 24 -8.33 14.25 4.45
N ALA A 25 -9.54 13.66 4.47
CA ALA A 25 -9.74 12.23 4.63
C ALA A 25 -9.36 11.43 3.37
N ASP A 26 -9.66 11.97 2.19
CA ASP A 26 -9.33 11.35 0.92
C ASP A 26 -7.95 11.79 0.45
N VAL A 27 -7.01 10.85 0.37
CA VAL A 27 -5.62 11.13 -0.01
C VAL A 27 -5.15 10.10 -1.02
N GLU A 28 -4.54 10.58 -2.10
CA GLU A 28 -3.89 9.75 -3.10
C GLU A 28 -2.79 8.89 -2.49
N ALA A 29 -2.75 7.60 -2.85
CA ALA A 29 -1.77 6.66 -2.33
C ALA A 29 -0.33 7.14 -2.56
N ILE A 30 -0.06 7.76 -3.72
CA ILE A 30 1.27 8.30 -4.05
C ILE A 30 1.68 9.42 -3.08
N ALA A 31 0.74 10.29 -2.69
CA ALA A 31 1.03 11.36 -1.73
C ALA A 31 1.41 10.81 -0.35
N VAL A 32 0.80 9.70 0.08
CA VAL A 32 1.19 9.00 1.32
C VAL A 32 2.59 8.39 1.17
N LEU A 33 2.88 7.79 0.01
CA LEU A 33 4.17 7.14 -0.27
C LEU A 33 5.34 8.12 -0.41
N GLU A 34 5.09 9.37 -0.82
CA GLU A 34 6.12 10.41 -0.97
C GLU A 34 6.38 11.22 0.31
N ALA A 35 5.38 11.35 1.19
CA ALA A 35 5.49 12.15 2.42
C ALA A 35 6.55 11.61 3.39
N ALA A 36 7.12 12.46 4.23
CA ALA A 36 8.01 12.06 5.32
C ALA A 36 7.24 11.45 6.50
N ASP A 37 7.94 10.72 7.37
CA ASP A 37 7.32 10.00 8.51
C ASP A 37 6.68 10.95 9.53
N ASP A 38 7.32 12.08 9.83
CA ASP A 38 6.79 13.13 10.69
C ASP A 38 5.56 13.80 10.06
N GLU A 39 5.59 14.11 8.77
CA GLU A 39 4.44 14.65 8.03
C GLU A 39 3.25 13.68 8.06
N LEU A 40 3.49 12.38 7.89
CA LEU A 40 2.43 11.37 7.96
C LEU A 40 1.80 11.32 9.35
N MET A 41 2.62 11.38 10.41
CA MET A 41 2.11 11.32 11.78
C MET A 41 1.46 12.62 12.23
N GLU A 42 1.91 13.78 11.75
CA GLU A 42 1.22 15.05 11.95
C GLU A 42 -0.17 15.04 11.30
N ARG A 43 -0.25 14.57 10.06
CA ARG A 43 -1.50 14.56 9.29
C ARG A 43 -2.47 13.47 9.74
N PHE A 44 -2.00 12.26 10.01
CA PHE A 44 -2.84 11.08 10.22
C PHE A 44 -2.77 10.50 11.63
N GLY A 45 -1.88 10.99 12.48
CA GLY A 45 -1.70 10.51 13.85
C GLY A 45 -2.91 10.75 14.75
N ARG A 46 -3.91 11.54 14.34
CA ARG A 46 -5.20 11.60 15.06
C ARG A 46 -6.00 10.30 14.97
N TRP A 47 -5.81 9.52 13.91
CA TRP A 47 -6.49 8.25 13.70
C TRP A 47 -5.69 7.08 14.29
N TYR A 48 -6.32 5.90 14.29
CA TYR A 48 -5.63 4.68 14.66
C TYR A 48 -4.60 4.30 13.59
N VAL A 49 -3.33 4.32 13.97
CA VAL A 49 -2.19 3.79 13.22
C VAL A 49 -1.54 2.73 14.10
N ALA A 50 -1.39 1.51 13.59
CA ALA A 50 -0.79 0.42 14.34
C ALA A 50 0.58 0.83 14.87
N GLU A 51 0.82 0.60 16.16
CA GLU A 51 2.06 0.95 16.87
C GLU A 51 2.48 2.43 16.78
N ARG A 52 1.60 3.32 16.27
CA ARG A 52 1.94 4.70 15.89
C ARG A 52 3.10 4.80 14.90
N ASP A 53 3.26 3.79 14.05
CA ASP A 53 4.35 3.70 13.09
C ASP A 53 3.85 4.02 11.66
N PRO A 54 4.41 5.04 10.98
CA PRO A 54 4.02 5.42 9.63
C PRO A 54 4.23 4.31 8.59
N ARG A 55 5.04 3.29 8.87
CA ARG A 55 5.21 2.13 7.98
C ARG A 55 3.87 1.45 7.67
N TYR A 56 2.93 1.44 8.60
CA TYR A 56 1.61 0.83 8.36
C TYR A 56 0.74 1.66 7.42
N LEU A 57 0.90 2.98 7.41
CA LEU A 57 0.26 3.85 6.43
C LEU A 57 0.85 3.59 5.04
N ARG A 58 2.18 3.50 4.92
CA ARG A 58 2.87 3.19 3.65
C ARG A 58 2.49 1.82 3.13
N ARG A 59 2.44 0.82 4.01
CA ARG A 59 1.99 -0.54 3.68
C ARG A 59 0.58 -0.51 3.09
N ASN A 60 -0.34 0.23 3.70
CA ASN A 60 -1.71 0.35 3.18
C ASN A 60 -1.75 1.12 1.85
N ALA A 61 -0.94 2.17 1.71
CA ALA A 61 -0.82 2.93 0.47
C ALA A 61 -0.24 2.09 -0.68
N LEU A 62 0.71 1.17 -0.44
CA LEU A 62 1.18 0.22 -1.45
C LEU A 62 0.06 -0.74 -1.89
N VAL A 63 -0.78 -1.20 -0.95
CA VAL A 63 -1.96 -2.02 -1.29
C VAL A 63 -2.95 -1.22 -2.14
N ALA A 64 -3.23 0.02 -1.76
CA ALA A 64 -4.10 0.91 -2.53
C ALA A 64 -3.53 1.16 -3.94
N LEU A 65 -2.23 1.49 -4.05
CA LEU A 65 -1.55 1.68 -5.33
C LEU A 65 -1.63 0.43 -6.21
N GLY A 66 -1.43 -0.76 -5.67
CA GLY A 66 -1.59 -2.00 -6.43
C GLY A 66 -3.03 -2.28 -6.88
N ASN A 67 -4.03 -1.75 -6.18
CA ASN A 67 -5.44 -1.91 -6.53
C ASN A 67 -5.92 -0.90 -7.58
N THR A 68 -5.46 0.34 -7.52
CA THR A 68 -6.03 1.46 -8.29
C THR A 68 -5.04 2.12 -9.24
N GLY A 69 -3.74 1.91 -9.06
CA GLY A 69 -2.68 2.50 -9.86
C GLY A 69 -2.69 2.03 -11.31
N SER A 70 -1.97 2.75 -12.16
CA SER A 70 -1.80 2.41 -13.58
C SER A 70 -0.38 1.93 -13.85
N ALA A 71 -0.25 0.77 -14.47
CA ALA A 71 1.04 0.19 -14.86
C ALA A 71 1.83 1.06 -15.85
N ALA A 72 1.13 1.92 -16.60
CA ALA A 72 1.71 2.83 -17.59
C ALA A 72 2.04 4.22 -17.01
N ASP A 73 1.55 4.54 -15.81
CA ASP A 73 1.81 5.83 -15.18
C ASP A 73 3.25 5.89 -14.63
N PRO A 74 4.08 6.85 -15.09
CA PRO A 74 5.44 7.00 -14.60
C PRO A 74 5.55 7.23 -13.09
N SER A 75 4.55 7.86 -12.46
CA SER A 75 4.60 8.12 -11.02
C SER A 75 4.41 6.85 -10.20
N THR A 76 3.46 6.00 -10.60
CA THR A 76 3.29 4.63 -10.08
C THR A 76 4.58 3.83 -10.21
N VAL A 77 5.21 3.84 -11.39
CA VAL A 77 6.45 3.07 -11.64
C VAL A 77 7.63 3.57 -10.80
N ARG A 78 7.78 4.89 -10.62
CA ARG A 78 8.78 5.43 -9.68
C ARG A 78 8.55 4.92 -8.27
N MET A 79 7.31 5.00 -7.78
CA MET A 79 6.99 4.57 -6.42
C MET A 79 7.29 3.08 -6.23
N LEU A 80 6.91 2.22 -7.17
CA LEU A 80 7.25 0.81 -7.11
C LEU A 80 8.77 0.59 -7.03
N ASN A 81 9.56 1.21 -7.91
CA ASN A 81 11.02 1.06 -7.88
C ASN A 81 11.66 1.53 -6.56
N ASN A 82 11.20 2.66 -6.03
CA ASN A 82 11.67 3.19 -4.76
C ASN A 82 11.40 2.19 -3.62
N TYR A 83 10.17 1.68 -3.56
CA TYR A 83 9.75 0.78 -2.48
C TYR A 83 10.25 -0.65 -2.64
N LEU A 84 10.52 -1.13 -3.86
CA LEU A 84 11.22 -2.40 -4.13
C LEU A 84 12.67 -2.38 -3.61
N SER A 85 13.29 -1.20 -3.51
CA SER A 85 14.64 -1.03 -2.97
C SER A 85 14.67 -0.58 -1.51
N HIS A 86 13.52 -0.56 -0.83
CA HIS A 86 13.40 0.00 0.51
C HIS A 86 14.12 -0.87 1.57
N HIS A 87 14.64 -0.26 2.63
CA HIS A 87 15.36 -0.99 3.68
C HIS A 87 14.43 -1.89 4.52
N ASP A 88 13.20 -1.44 4.78
CA ASP A 88 12.14 -2.20 5.45
C ASP A 88 11.60 -3.33 4.54
N SER A 89 11.73 -4.58 4.98
CA SER A 89 11.27 -5.77 4.26
C SER A 89 9.76 -5.85 4.10
N LEU A 90 8.99 -5.37 5.08
CA LEU A 90 7.53 -5.33 4.99
C LEU A 90 7.10 -4.46 3.80
N LEU A 91 7.72 -3.29 3.66
CA LEU A 91 7.40 -2.36 2.59
C LEU A 91 7.88 -2.88 1.23
N ARG A 92 9.06 -3.52 1.16
CA ARG A 92 9.50 -4.21 -0.07
C ARG A 92 8.53 -5.31 -0.49
N ALA A 93 8.11 -6.18 0.43
CA ALA A 93 7.18 -7.26 0.13
C ALA A 93 5.85 -6.72 -0.43
N HIS A 94 5.33 -5.63 0.12
CA HIS A 94 4.11 -5.00 -0.40
C HIS A 94 4.33 -4.30 -1.75
N ALA A 95 5.54 -3.79 -2.02
CA ALA A 95 5.90 -3.28 -3.34
C ALA A 95 6.00 -4.40 -4.39
N VAL A 96 6.54 -5.56 -4.02
CA VAL A 96 6.54 -6.78 -4.87
C VAL A 96 5.10 -7.16 -5.21
N TRP A 97 4.23 -7.25 -4.21
CA TRP A 97 2.81 -7.54 -4.42
C TRP A 97 2.14 -6.53 -5.35
N ALA A 98 2.37 -5.23 -5.13
CA ALA A 98 1.75 -4.16 -5.92
C ALA A 98 2.24 -4.19 -7.37
N ALA A 99 3.55 -4.37 -7.59
CA ALA A 99 4.12 -4.50 -8.93
C ALA A 99 3.54 -5.71 -9.67
N SER A 100 3.47 -6.87 -9.03
CA SER A 100 2.86 -8.08 -9.60
C SER A 100 1.40 -7.87 -9.97
N ARG A 101 0.60 -7.26 -9.07
CA ARG A 101 -0.81 -6.98 -9.30
C ARG A 101 -1.06 -6.02 -10.46
N LEU A 102 -0.17 -5.06 -10.66
CA LEU A 102 -0.20 -4.13 -11.78
C LEU A 102 0.41 -4.71 -13.07
N GLY A 103 0.79 -6.00 -13.09
CA GLY A 103 1.42 -6.63 -14.25
C GLY A 103 2.83 -6.12 -14.55
N ARG A 104 3.50 -5.51 -13.57
CA ARG A 104 4.86 -4.98 -13.65
C ARG A 104 5.91 -5.97 -13.15
N SER A 105 5.75 -7.23 -13.53
CA SER A 105 6.68 -8.31 -13.20
C SER A 105 8.06 -8.10 -13.83
N ASP A 106 8.15 -7.26 -14.86
CA ASP A 106 9.41 -6.77 -15.43
C ASP A 106 10.31 -6.12 -14.38
N LEU A 107 9.73 -5.49 -13.36
CA LEU A 107 10.48 -4.86 -12.26
C LEU A 107 11.00 -5.88 -11.23
N LEU A 108 10.55 -7.13 -11.28
CA LEU A 108 10.82 -8.15 -10.25
C LEU A 108 11.87 -9.18 -10.67
N VAL A 109 12.27 -9.19 -11.94
CA VAL A 109 13.15 -10.23 -12.52
C VAL A 109 14.48 -10.32 -11.78
N ASP A 110 15.14 -9.17 -11.61
CA ASP A 110 16.47 -9.07 -10.99
C ASP A 110 16.41 -8.62 -9.52
N HIS A 111 15.27 -8.87 -8.84
CA HIS A 111 15.11 -8.40 -7.47
C HIS A 111 16.13 -9.06 -6.53
N PRO A 112 16.89 -8.29 -5.73
CA PRO A 112 18.01 -8.81 -4.92
C PRO A 112 17.58 -9.87 -3.89
N ASP A 113 16.35 -9.76 -3.38
CA ASP A 113 15.80 -10.74 -2.42
C ASP A 113 15.49 -12.12 -3.04
N ARG A 114 15.63 -12.32 -4.36
CA ARG A 114 15.62 -13.67 -4.97
C ARG A 114 16.90 -14.46 -4.65
N GLY A 115 17.97 -13.77 -4.27
CA GLY A 115 19.26 -14.38 -3.96
C GLY A 115 19.31 -15.07 -2.58
N PRO A 116 20.38 -15.83 -2.30
CA PRO A 116 20.53 -16.57 -1.04
C PRO A 116 20.66 -15.69 0.22
N ARG A 117 20.86 -14.38 0.04
CA ARG A 117 20.92 -13.38 1.12
C ARG A 117 19.65 -12.52 1.19
N GLY A 118 18.61 -12.89 0.43
CA GLY A 118 17.35 -12.17 0.43
C GLY A 118 16.61 -12.29 1.74
N ASP A 119 15.80 -11.28 2.03
CA ASP A 119 14.83 -11.34 3.11
C ASP A 119 13.77 -12.42 2.82
N LEU A 120 13.46 -13.24 3.84
CA LEU A 120 12.57 -14.38 3.69
C LEU A 120 11.14 -13.98 3.32
N GLU A 121 10.62 -12.89 3.88
CA GLU A 121 9.25 -12.42 3.62
C GLU A 121 9.13 -11.92 2.18
N VAL A 122 10.14 -11.15 1.74
CA VAL A 122 10.16 -10.64 0.36
C VAL A 122 10.38 -11.77 -0.64
N ALA A 123 11.27 -12.72 -0.34
CA ALA A 123 11.51 -13.89 -1.19
C ALA A 123 10.24 -14.77 -1.33
N GLU A 124 9.47 -14.92 -0.26
CA GLU A 124 8.17 -15.60 -0.32
C GLU A 124 7.19 -14.87 -1.23
N GLU A 125 7.05 -13.56 -1.09
CA GLU A 125 6.09 -12.82 -1.92
C GLU A 125 6.54 -12.75 -3.40
N LEU A 126 7.85 -12.75 -3.66
CA LEU A 126 8.38 -12.92 -5.02
C LEU A 126 7.97 -14.26 -5.63
N ARG A 127 8.07 -15.38 -4.88
CA ARG A 127 7.60 -16.69 -5.37
C ARG A 127 6.09 -16.70 -5.65
N LEU A 128 5.30 -16.11 -4.76
CA LEU A 128 3.84 -16.02 -4.94
C LEU A 128 3.48 -15.13 -6.14
N SER A 129 4.26 -14.07 -6.38
CA SER A 129 4.10 -13.19 -7.54
C SER A 129 4.30 -13.93 -8.87
N ASP A 130 5.25 -14.87 -8.93
CA ASP A 130 5.51 -15.67 -10.12
C ASP A 130 4.31 -16.57 -10.49
N VAL A 131 3.53 -17.01 -9.48
CA VAL A 131 2.30 -17.80 -9.68
C VAL A 131 1.13 -16.93 -10.16
N ARG A 132 1.03 -15.68 -9.68
CA ARG A 132 -0.03 -14.74 -10.11
C ARG A 132 0.08 -14.32 -11.58
N VAL A 133 1.29 -14.43 -12.13
CA VAL A 133 1.65 -14.01 -13.50
C VAL A 133 1.60 -15.20 -14.49
N GLY A 134 1.40 -16.43 -13.99
CA GLY A 134 1.19 -17.62 -14.82
C GLY A 134 -0.10 -17.56 -15.64
N PRO A 135 -0.19 -18.33 -16.75
CA PRO A 135 -1.23 -18.21 -17.78
C PRO A 135 -2.66 -18.49 -17.30
#